data_AF-A0A0B3AAC0-F1
#
_entry.id   AF-A0A0B3AAC0-F1
#
_cell.length_a   1.000
_cell.length_b   1.000
_cell.length_c   1.000
_cell.angle_alpha   90.00
_cell.angle_beta   90.00
_cell.angle_gamma   90.00
#
_symmetry.space_group_name_H-M   'P 1'
#
loop_
_entity.id
_entity.type
_entity.pdbx_description
1 polymer ?
#
loop_
_entity_poly.entity_id
_entity_poly.type
_entity_poly.pdbx_seq_one_letter_code
_entity_poly.pdbx_strand_id
1 'polypeptide(L)' 'MDIITHLTPALRPYLTDFETGLNMVSGTGKEHMCVLAALLKLGVGVRLVALTKEGVQQL' A
#
# COMPACT_ATOMS: atom_id res chain seq x y z
N MET A 1 -11.50 -15.29 -9.15
CA MET A 1 -10.75 -14.19 -9.80
C MET A 1 -9.86 -13.59 -8.73
N ASP A 2 -8.54 -13.60 -8.92
CA ASP A 2 -7.57 -13.26 -7.86
C ASP A 2 -7.56 -11.73 -7.62
N ILE A 3 -7.98 -11.28 -6.43
CA ILE A 3 -8.12 -9.85 -6.09
C ILE A 3 -6.80 -9.09 -6.28
N ILE A 4 -5.67 -9.76 -6.04
CA ILE A 4 -4.34 -9.16 -6.18
C ILE A 4 -4.09 -8.76 -7.64
N THR A 5 -4.57 -9.56 -8.60
CA THR A 5 -4.45 -9.28 -10.04
C THR A 5 -5.27 -8.05 -10.45
N HIS A 6 -6.36 -7.75 -9.74
CA HIS A 6 -7.17 -6.56 -9.99
C HIS A 6 -6.58 -5.29 -9.34
N LEU A 7 -5.99 -5.42 -8.15
CA LEU A 7 -5.35 -4.30 -7.43
C LEU A 7 -4.08 -3.80 -8.11
N THR A 8 -3.29 -4.70 -8.67
CA THR A 8 -2.02 -4.39 -9.34
C THR A 8 -2.13 -3.26 -10.39
N PRO A 9 -3.02 -3.33 -11.40
CA PRO A 9 -3.18 -2.25 -12.38
C PRO A 9 -3.76 -0.97 -11.78
N ALA A 10 -4.61 -1.07 -10.74
CA ALA A 10 -5.20 0.09 -10.08
C ALA A 10 -4.17 0.90 -9.29
N LEU A 11 -3.13 0.27 -8.76
CA LEU A 11 -2.09 0.93 -7.97
C LEU A 11 -0.99 1.59 -8.81
N ARG A 12 -0.74 1.09 -10.03
CA ARG A 12 0.33 1.59 -10.92
C ARG A 12 0.34 3.11 -11.15
N PRO A 13 -0.80 3.80 -11.38
CA PRO A 13 -0.80 5.25 -11.62
C PRO A 13 -0.36 6.08 -10.40
N TYR A 14 -0.41 5.50 -9.20
CA TYR A 14 -0.05 6.16 -7.95
C TYR A 14 1.40 5.90 -7.54
N LEU A 15 2.11 5.03 -8.27
CA LEU A 15 3.49 4.67 -8.01
C LEU A 15 4.40 5.50 -8.90
N THR A 16 4.98 6.56 -8.33
CA THR A 16 5.89 7.46 -9.06
C THR A 16 7.36 7.08 -8.93
N ASP A 17 7.69 6.21 -7.97
CA ASP A 17 9.06 5.81 -7.65
C ASP A 17 9.10 4.35 -7.13
N PHE A 18 10.31 3.87 -6.82
CA PHE A 18 10.56 2.52 -6.28
C PHE A 18 10.07 2.32 -4.84
N GLU A 19 9.67 3.38 -4.15
CA GLU A 19 9.13 3.32 -2.79
C GLU A 19 7.77 4.04 -2.69
N THR A 20 6.88 3.51 -1.85
CA THR A 20 5.60 4.14 -1.54
C THR A 20 5.31 4.13 -0.04
N GLY A 21 4.57 5.15 0.42
CA GLY A 21 4.05 5.21 1.78
C GLY A 21 2.74 4.44 1.87
N LEU A 22 2.69 3.39 2.69
CA LEU A 22 1.47 2.63 2.94
C LEU A 22 0.92 2.97 4.32
N ASN A 23 -0.29 3.52 4.33
CA ASN A 23 -1.06 3.75 5.54
C ASN A 23 -2.16 2.68 5.65
N MET A 24 -2.22 2.01 6.80
CA MET A 24 -3.19 0.94 7.09
C MET A 24 -4.10 1.30 8.29
N VAL A 25 -4.53 2.56 8.38
CA VAL A 25 -5.38 3.06 9.49
C VAL A 25 -6.81 2.52 9.47
N SER A 26 -7.33 2.17 8.28
CA SER A 26 -8.71 1.73 8.09
C SER A 26 -8.78 0.44 7.29
N GLY A 27 -9.82 -0.35 7.52
CA GLY A 27 -10.03 -1.65 6.88
C GLY A 27 -9.68 -2.82 7.80
N THR A 28 -9.79 -4.01 7.26
CA THR A 28 -9.54 -5.28 7.94
C THR A 28 -8.12 -5.79 7.66
N GLY A 29 -7.60 -6.66 8.53
CA GLY A 29 -6.30 -7.28 8.31
C GLY A 29 -6.20 -8.03 6.97
N LYS A 30 -7.31 -8.55 6.43
CA LYS A 30 -7.33 -9.18 5.11
C LYS A 30 -7.12 -8.16 3.98
N GLU A 31 -7.76 -6.99 4.08
CA GLU A 31 -7.61 -5.92 3.10
C GLU A 31 -6.20 -5.33 3.13
N HIS A 32 -5.67 -5.09 4.33
CA HIS A 32 -4.29 -4.64 4.54
C HIS A 32 -3.28 -5.59 3.90
N MET A 33 -3.40 -6.89 4.21
CA MET A 33 -2.52 -7.91 3.65
C MET A 33 -2.66 -8.02 2.13
N CYS A 34 -3.86 -7.81 1.59
CA CYS A 34 -4.06 -7.86 0.15
C CYS A 34 -3.37 -6.69 -0.58
N VAL A 35 -3.49 -5.47 -0.05
CA VAL A 35 -2.82 -4.29 -0.62
C VAL A 35 -1.30 -4.42 -0.49
N LEU A 36 -0.81 -4.84 0.67
CA LEU A 36 0.62 -5.09 0.90
C LEU A 36 1.16 -6.15 -0.07
N ALA A 37 0.46 -7.29 -0.22
CA ALA A 37 0.85 -8.34 -1.16
C ALA A 37 0.88 -7.85 -2.62
N ALA A 38 -0.07 -7.00 -3.02
CA ALA A 38 -0.09 -6.40 -4.35
C ALA A 38 1.11 -5.47 -4.59
N LEU A 39 1.47 -4.63 -3.61
CA LEU A 39 2.63 -3.74 -3.69
C LEU A 39 3.95 -4.53 -3.74
N LEU A 40 4.07 -5.60 -2.94
CA LEU A 40 5.24 -6.49 -2.98
C LEU A 40 5.36 -7.21 -4.33
N LYS A 41 4.25 -7.64 -4.93
CA LYS A 41 4.23 -8.24 -6.28
C LYS A 41 4.64 -7.26 -7.38
N LEU A 42 4.40 -5.97 -7.17
CA LEU A 42 4.85 -4.89 -8.06
C LEU A 42 6.34 -4.57 -7.89
N GLY A 43 7.00 -5.10 -6.86
CA GLY A 43 8.42 -4.86 -6.59
C GLY A 43 8.71 -3.48 -6.00
N VAL A 44 7.73 -2.86 -5.34
CA VAL A 44 7.85 -1.53 -4.73
C VAL A 44 8.20 -1.68 -3.25
N GLY A 45 9.19 -0.91 -2.79
CA GLY A 45 9.51 -0.76 -1.38
C GLY A 45 8.35 -0.09 -0.63
N VAL A 46 8.00 -0.63 0.54
CA VAL A 46 6.87 -0.11 1.32
C VAL A 46 7.40 0.53 2.59
N ARG A 47 7.07 1.81 2.79
CA ARG A 47 7.30 2.52 4.06
C ARG A 47 5.99 2.59 4.81
N LEU A 48 5.94 1.98 5.98
CA LEU A 48 4.77 2.08 6.84
C LEU A 48 4.67 3.49 7.37
N VAL A 49 3.51 4.11 7.15
CA VAL A 49 3.25 5.48 7.59
C VAL A 49 1.91 5.57 8.31
N ALA A 50 1.86 6.40 9.34
CA ALA A 50 0.65 6.77 10.04
C ALA A 50 0.29 8.22 9.71
N LEU A 51 -1.01 8.50 9.59
CA LEU A 51 -1.52 9.85 9.46
C LEU A 51 -1.86 10.33 10.88
N THR A 52 -1.06 11.26 11.39
CA THR A 52 -1.25 11.88 12.71
C THR A 52 -1.74 13.32 12.55
N LYS A 53 -2.07 13.97 13.67
CA LYS A 53 -2.47 15.39 13.67
C LYS A 53 -1.35 16.34 13.20
N GLU A 54 -0.10 15.88 13.30
CA GLU A 54 1.11 16.62 12.92
C GLU A 54 1.51 16.35 11.46
N GLY A 55 0.82 15.44 10.77
CA GLY A 55 1.08 15.07 9.38
C GLY A 55 1.33 13.58 9.19
N VAL A 56 2.02 13.23 8.10
CA VAL A 56 2.40 11.85 7.80
C VAL A 56 3.70 11.53 8.54
N GLN A 57 3.66 10.53 9.43
CA GLN A 57 4.81 10.04 10.18
C GLN A 57 5.16 8.62 9.75
N GLN A 58 6.46 8.30 9.70
CA GLN A 58 6.93 6.93 9.49
C GLN A 58 6.83 6.15 10.81
N LEU A 59 6.44 4.88 10.70
CA LEU A 59 6.35 3.94 11.82
C LEU A 59 7.64 3.14 11.99
#